data_AF-A0A1R3V798-F1
#
_entry.id   AF-A0A1R3V798-F1
#
_cell.length_a   1.000
_cell.length_b   1.000
_cell.length_c   1.000
_cell.angle_alpha   90.00
_cell.angle_beta   90.00
_cell.angle_gamma   90.00
#
_symmetry.space_group_name_H-M   'P 1'
#
loop_
_entity.id
_entity.type
_entity.pdbx_description
1 polymer ?
#
loop_
_entity_poly.entity_id
_entity_poly.type
_entity_poly.pdbx_seq_one_letter_code
_entity_poly.pdbx_strand_id
1 'polypeptide(L)' 'MSEPFDRDGGDWQPIPPSSFVTITRDGMTIRPFAPEPARLALAV' A
#
# COMPACT_ATOMS: atom_id res chain seq x y z
N MET A 1 -10.38 -8.69 10.03
CA MET A 1 -9.28 -9.58 9.57
C MET A 1 -8.63 -8.93 8.37
N SER A 2 -7.30 -9.00 8.27
CA SER A 2 -6.49 -8.50 7.13
C SER A 2 -5.88 -9.63 6.30
N GLU A 3 -6.05 -10.88 6.73
CA GLU A 3 -5.51 -12.08 6.07
C GLU A 3 -6.51 -12.62 5.03
N PRO A 4 -6.02 -13.36 4.02
CA PRO A 4 -6.86 -14.11 3.10
C PRO A 4 -7.85 -15.01 3.83
N PHE A 5 -9.12 -14.99 3.38
CA PHE A 5 -10.16 -15.84 3.95
C PHE A 5 -10.05 -17.29 3.45
N ASP A 6 -9.52 -17.54 2.25
CA ASP A 6 -9.25 -18.88 1.71
C ASP A 6 -7.77 -19.04 1.32
N ARG A 7 -6.99 -19.61 2.25
CA ARG A 7 -5.54 -19.75 2.03
C ARG A 7 -5.15 -20.78 0.96
N ASP A 8 -6.06 -21.67 0.58
CA ASP A 8 -5.79 -22.80 -0.30
C ASP A 8 -6.46 -22.70 -1.68
N GLY A 9 -7.23 -21.62 -1.95
CA GLY A 9 -8.11 -21.54 -3.13
C GLY A 9 -8.11 -20.22 -3.90
N GLY A 10 -7.66 -19.12 -3.31
CA GLY A 10 -7.67 -17.81 -3.96
C GLY A 10 -6.29 -17.41 -4.48
N ASP A 11 -6.26 -16.73 -5.63
CA ASP A 11 -5.06 -16.05 -6.19
C ASP A 11 -4.68 -14.80 -5.35
N TRP A 12 -4.64 -14.95 -4.03
CA TRP A 12 -4.27 -13.88 -3.12
C TRP A 12 -2.80 -13.52 -3.32
N GLN A 13 -2.58 -12.25 -3.66
CA GLN A 13 -1.24 -11.68 -3.76
C GLN A 13 -1.01 -10.75 -2.56
N PRO A 14 0.09 -10.90 -1.82
CA PRO A 14 0.42 -9.98 -0.74
C PRO A 14 0.67 -8.59 -1.31
N ILE A 15 0.18 -7.56 -0.61
CA ILE A 15 0.51 -6.17 -0.95
C ILE A 15 1.98 -5.91 -0.56
N PRO A 16 2.82 -5.40 -1.48
CA PRO A 16 4.19 -5.06 -1.15
C PRO A 16 4.28 -4.09 0.04
N PRO A 17 5.26 -4.26 0.95
CA PRO A 17 5.49 -3.27 2.00
C PRO A 17 5.73 -1.87 1.43
N SER A 18 5.46 -0.84 2.23
CA SER A 18 5.67 0.56 1.83
C SER A 18 5.01 0.91 0.50
N SER A 19 3.76 0.48 0.32
CA SER A 19 2.98 0.78 -0.87
C SER A 19 1.59 1.33 -0.51
N PHE A 20 1.03 2.07 -1.46
CA PHE A 20 -0.34 2.56 -1.42
C PHE A 20 -1.11 1.93 -2.57
N VAL A 21 -2.26 1.34 -2.25
CA VAL A 21 -3.12 0.65 -3.20
C VAL A 21 -4.33 1.52 -3.48
N THR A 22 -4.62 1.74 -4.76
CA THR A 22 -5.88 2.36 -5.20
C THR A 22 -6.67 1.33 -5.99
N ILE A 23 -7.91 1.12 -5.60
CA ILE A 23 -8.85 0.21 -6.26
C ILE A 23 -10.02 1.05 -6.76
N THR A 24 -10.30 0.93 -8.04
CA THR A 24 -11.43 1.58 -8.71
C THR A 24 -12.23 0.54 -9.46
N ARG A 25 -13.35 0.94 -10.06
CA ARG A 25 -14.11 0.06 -10.96
C ARG A 25 -13.29 -0.40 -12.16
N ASP A 26 -12.37 0.44 -12.63
CA ASP A 26 -11.60 0.19 -13.85
C ASP A 26 -10.31 -0.60 -13.59
N GLY A 27 -9.98 -0.86 -12.32
CA GLY A 27 -8.85 -1.70 -11.94
C GLY A 27 -8.17 -1.27 -10.66
N MET A 28 -6.98 -1.85 -10.45
CA MET A 28 -6.17 -1.68 -9.25
C MET A 28 -4.77 -1.21 -9.62
N THR A 29 -4.24 -0.25 -8.88
CA THR A 29 -2.86 0.22 -9.00
C THR A 29 -2.15 0.17 -7.66
N ILE A 30 -0.90 -0.28 -7.67
CA ILE A 30 -0.01 -0.28 -6.50
C ILE A 30 1.14 0.69 -6.77
N ARG A 31 1.43 1.59 -5.83
CA ARG A 31 2.48 2.61 -5.95
C ARG A 31 3.35 2.62 -4.69
N PRO A 32 4.65 2.96 -4.77
CA PRO A 32 5.46 3.18 -3.57
C PRO A 32 4.84 4.25 -2.67
N PHE A 33 4.95 4.07 -1.37
CA PHE A 33 4.46 5.00 -0.36
C PHE A 33 5.46 5.11 0.77
N ALA A 34 5.85 6.34 1.06
CA ALA A 34 6.75 6.68 2.16
C ALA A 34 6.21 7.93 2.86
N PRO A 35 6.53 8.13 4.15
CA PRO A 35 6.24 9.38 4.83
C PRO A 35 6.83 10.56 4.07
N GLU A 36 6.09 11.67 4.00
CA GLU A 36 6.64 12.91 3.47
C GLU A 36 7.80 13.35 4.36
N PRO A 37 8.99 13.65 3.80
CA PRO A 37 10.12 14.10 4.61
C PRO A 37 9.72 15.35 5.40
N ALA A 38 9.95 15.30 6.72
CA ALA A 38 9.69 16.44 7.58
C ALA A 38 10.55 17.63 7.14
N ARG A 39 9.90 18.70 6.68
CA ARG A 39 10.59 19.95 6.36
C ARG A 39 10.84 20.70 7.67
N LEU A 40 11.98 20.40 8.30
CA LEU A 40 12.42 21.11 9.51
C LEU A 40 12.69 22.58 9.17
N ALA A 41 12.12 23.50 9.93
CA ALA A 41 12.52 24.90 9.87
C ALA A 41 13.90 25.03 10.50
N LEU A 42 14.91 25.36 9.69
CA LEU A 42 16.22 25.73 10.21
C LEU A 42 16.09 27.12 10.86
N ALA A 43 16.31 27.20 12.18
CA ALA A 43 16.53 28.48 12.84
C ALA A 43 17.89 29.00 12.39
N VAL A 44 17.90 30.19 11.79
CA VAL A 44 19.10 30.99 11.51
C VAL A 44 19.41 31.89 12.68
#